data_AF-A0A9E1LBX3-F1
#
_entry.id   AF-A0A9E1LBX3-F1
#
_cell.length_a   1.000
_cell.length_b   1.000
_cell.length_c   1.000
_cell.angle_alpha   90.00
_cell.angle_beta   90.00
_cell.angle_gamma   90.00
#
_symmetry.space_group_name_H-M   'P 1'
#
loop_
_entity.id
_entity.type
_entity.pdbx_description
1 polymer ?
#
loop_
_entity_poly.entity_id
_entity_poly.type
_entity_poly.pdbx_seq_one_letter_code
_entity_poly.pdbx_strand_id
1 'polypeptide(L)'
;MLKESIPNTNDLISFSNEKMRTYIHNLQDDLQSKLSTGLSIDDILDKEDPFEALEPILPQEVYPILVLAMINNIRTDTVMDAILTGLIRGKETYQNSKH
;
A
#
# COMPACT_ATOMS: atom_id res chain seq x y z
N MET A 1 7.27 22.83 4.84
CA MET A 1 7.34 21.37 4.57
C MET A 1 6.41 21.12 3.38
N LEU A 2 6.94 20.59 2.27
CA LEU A 2 6.10 20.24 1.13
C LEU A 2 5.23 19.05 1.57
N LYS A 3 3.90 19.19 1.48
CA LYS A 3 3.01 18.02 1.49
C LYS A 3 3.45 17.20 0.28
N GLU A 4 4.14 16.08 0.48
CA GLU A 4 4.33 15.14 -0.62
C GLU A 4 2.94 14.78 -1.13
N SER A 5 2.69 15.02 -2.42
CA SER A 5 1.43 14.63 -3.04
C SER A 5 1.26 13.13 -2.88
N ILE A 6 0.05 12.69 -2.52
CA ILE A 6 -0.30 11.27 -2.47
C ILE A 6 0.08 10.65 -3.82
N PRO A 7 1.00 9.65 -3.86
CA PRO A 7 1.44 9.05 -5.11
C PRO A 7 0.27 8.38 -5.83
N ASN A 8 0.18 8.55 -7.14
CA ASN A 8 -0.72 7.75 -7.97
C ASN A 8 -0.02 6.48 -8.46
N THR A 9 -0.74 5.57 -9.13
CA THR A 9 -0.18 4.31 -9.64
C THR A 9 1.02 4.51 -10.57
N ASN A 10 1.04 5.56 -11.41
CA ASN A 10 2.18 5.83 -12.30
C ASN A 10 3.44 6.28 -11.51
N ASP A 11 3.26 6.89 -10.34
CA ASP A 11 4.38 7.16 -9.44
C ASP A 11 4.89 5.84 -8.84
N LEU A 12 4.00 4.98 -8.37
CA LEU A 12 4.35 3.70 -7.73
C LEU A 12 5.10 2.74 -8.66
N ILE A 13 4.76 2.70 -9.95
CA ILE A 13 5.50 1.89 -10.93
C ILE A 13 6.96 2.34 -11.08
N SER A 14 7.26 3.62 -10.84
CA SER A 14 8.62 4.18 -10.92
C SER A 14 9.44 3.95 -9.65
N PHE A 15 8.81 3.55 -8.54
CA PHE A 15 9.50 3.38 -7.27
C PHE A 15 10.50 2.22 -7.31
N SER A 16 11.68 2.43 -6.72
CA SER A 16 12.57 1.34 -6.33
C SER A 16 11.93 0.48 -5.24
N ASN A 17 12.46 -0.73 -5.02
CA ASN A 17 11.96 -1.63 -3.97
C ASN A 17 12.04 -0.98 -2.58
N GLU A 18 13.12 -0.24 -2.30
CA GLU A 18 13.28 0.50 -1.05
C GLU A 18 12.22 1.59 -0.91
N LYS A 19 11.99 2.38 -1.97
CA LYS A 19 10.97 3.44 -1.95
C LYS A 19 9.56 2.87 -1.81
N MET A 20 9.28 1.71 -2.43
CA MET A 20 8.02 0.99 -2.24
C MET A 20 7.85 0.51 -0.79
N ARG A 21 8.91 -0.05 -0.18
CA ARG A 21 8.90 -0.44 1.24
C ARG A 21 8.60 0.76 2.14
N THR A 22 9.28 1.88 1.92
CA THR A 22 9.01 3.12 2.66
C THR A 22 7.58 3.61 2.46
N TYR A 23 7.06 3.56 1.24
CA TYR A 23 5.67 3.94 0.94
C TYR A 23 4.67 3.09 1.73
N ILE A 24 4.84 1.76 1.75
CA ILE A 24 3.96 0.86 2.51
C ILE A 24 4.05 1.13 4.02
N HIS A 25 5.24 1.41 4.56
CA HIS A 25 5.37 1.81 5.96
C HIS A 25 4.68 3.15 6.27
N ASN A 26 4.84 4.16 5.40
CA ASN A 26 4.18 5.45 5.59
C ASN A 26 2.65 5.32 5.53
N LEU A 27 2.14 4.48 4.62
CA LEU A 27 0.71 4.17 4.54
C LEU A 27 0.21 3.52 5.83
N GLN A 28 0.99 2.58 6.37
CA GLN A 28 0.69 1.93 7.63
C GLN A 28 0.74 2.89 8.82
N ASP A 29 1.71 3.82 8.85
CA ASP A 29 1.81 4.85 9.88
C ASP A 29 0.61 5.81 9.86
N ASP A 30 0.21 6.27 8.67
CA ASP A 30 -0.96 7.14 8.50
C ASP A 30 -2.26 6.44 8.94
N LEU A 31 -2.46 5.19 8.51
CA LEU A 31 -3.63 4.41 8.91
C LEU A 31 -3.66 4.17 10.43
N GLN A 32 -2.54 3.78 11.03
CA GLN A 32 -2.46 3.55 12.48
C GLN A 32 -2.65 4.84 13.27
N SER A 33 -2.17 5.98 12.76
CA SER A 33 -2.45 7.29 13.35
C SER A 33 -3.96 7.55 13.38
N LYS A 34 -4.68 7.28 12.29
CA LYS A 34 -6.14 7.45 12.22
C LYS A 34 -6.87 6.49 13.15
N LEU A 35 -6.52 5.20 13.15
CA LEU A 35 -7.10 4.20 14.04
C LEU A 35 -6.87 4.56 15.53
N SER A 36 -5.72 5.15 15.87
CA SER A 36 -5.41 5.58 17.24
C SER A 36 -6.32 6.70 17.76
N THR A 37 -6.99 7.44 16.87
CA THR A 37 -7.99 8.46 17.23
C THR A 37 -9.36 7.88 17.59
N GLY A 38 -9.52 6.55 17.51
CA GLY A 38 -10.78 5.85 17.79
C GLY A 38 -11.66 5.65 16.55
N LEU A 39 -11.20 6.03 15.36
CA LEU A 39 -11.86 5.68 14.10
C LEU A 39 -11.75 4.17 13.85
N SER A 40 -12.83 3.56 13.37
CA SER A 40 -12.80 2.20 12.83
C SER A 40 -12.22 2.18 11.41
N ILE A 41 -11.86 1.00 10.92
CA ILE A 41 -11.45 0.85 9.52
C ILE A 41 -12.58 1.24 8.56
N ASP A 42 -13.84 0.94 8.92
CA ASP A 42 -15.01 1.29 8.12
C ASP A 42 -15.17 2.82 8.04
N ASP A 43 -15.01 3.55 9.16
CA ASP A 43 -15.08 5.02 9.18
C ASP A 43 -14.02 5.69 8.29
N ILE A 44 -12.88 5.02 8.12
CA ILE A 44 -11.77 5.46 7.28
C ILE A 44 -12.12 5.20 5.81
N LEU A 45 -12.51 3.96 5.48
CA LEU A 45 -12.87 3.56 4.12
C LEU A 45 -14.09 4.31 3.56
N ASP A 46 -15.00 4.75 4.43
CA ASP A 46 -16.15 5.59 4.04
C ASP A 46 -15.73 6.99 3.55
N LYS A 47 -14.52 7.45 3.90
CA LYS A 47 -14.04 8.82 3.62
C LYS A 47 -12.91 8.88 2.64
N GLU A 48 -12.11 7.82 2.56
CA GLU A 48 -10.91 7.74 1.74
C GLU A 48 -10.67 6.29 1.31
N ASP A 49 -9.99 6.13 0.17
CA ASP A 49 -9.45 4.85 -0.25
C ASP A 49 -7.91 4.89 -0.12
N PRO A 50 -7.35 4.37 0.99
CA PRO A 50 -5.90 4.37 1.21
C PRO A 50 -5.14 3.44 0.25
N PHE A 51 -5.85 2.57 -0.48
CA PHE A 51 -5.25 1.57 -1.35
C PHE A 51 -5.40 1.89 -2.84
N GLU A 52 -6.17 2.92 -3.22
CA GLU A 52 -6.48 3.31 -4.60
C GLU A 52 -5.27 3.24 -5.54
N ALA A 53 -4.15 3.86 -5.14
CA ALA A 53 -2.94 3.90 -5.95
C ALA A 53 -2.29 2.52 -6.18
N LEU A 54 -2.45 1.60 -5.22
CA LEU A 54 -1.92 0.24 -5.26
C LEU A 54 -2.82 -0.70 -6.07
N GLU A 55 -4.13 -0.48 -6.13
CA GLU A 55 -5.09 -1.41 -6.74
C GLU A 55 -4.68 -1.92 -8.13
N PRO A 56 -4.22 -1.09 -9.08
CA PRO A 56 -3.89 -1.59 -10.42
C PRO A 56 -2.64 -2.47 -10.48
N ILE A 57 -1.81 -2.45 -9.42
CA ILE A 57 -0.56 -3.20 -9.32
C ILE A 57 -0.58 -4.19 -8.15
N LEU A 58 -1.73 -4.39 -7.49
CA LEU A 58 -1.88 -5.24 -6.33
C LEU A 58 -2.53 -6.57 -6.73
N PRO A 59 -1.77 -7.68 -6.75
CA PRO A 59 -2.35 -8.99 -7.05
C PRO A 59 -3.44 -9.37 -6.04
N GLN A 60 -4.47 -10.07 -6.52
CA GLN A 60 -5.65 -10.43 -5.73
C GLN A 60 -5.28 -11.25 -4.48
N GLU A 61 -4.29 -12.14 -4.58
CA GLU A 61 -3.79 -12.96 -3.48
C GLU A 61 -3.01 -12.16 -2.42
N VAL A 62 -2.50 -10.98 -2.78
CA VAL A 62 -1.71 -10.10 -1.90
C VAL A 62 -2.60 -9.11 -1.17
N TYR A 63 -3.71 -8.70 -1.79
CA TYR A 63 -4.69 -7.79 -1.19
C TYR A 63 -5.09 -8.15 0.26
N PRO A 64 -5.55 -9.38 0.58
CA PRO A 64 -5.92 -9.73 1.95
C PRO A 64 -4.73 -9.68 2.92
N ILE A 65 -3.51 -9.98 2.45
CA ILE A 65 -2.30 -9.91 3.27
C ILE A 65 -1.99 -8.46 3.63
N LEU A 66 -2.07 -7.55 2.65
CA LEU A 66 -1.88 -6.12 2.85
C LEU A 66 -2.89 -5.58 3.87
N VAL A 67 -4.18 -5.82 3.67
CA VAL A 67 -5.25 -5.32 4.55
C VAL A 67 -5.08 -5.83 5.98
N LEU A 68 -4.82 -7.14 6.16
CA LEU A 68 -4.62 -7.71 7.49
C LEU A 68 -3.37 -7.13 8.18
N ALA A 69 -2.28 -6.93 7.44
CA ALA A 69 -1.07 -6.34 7.97
C ALA A 69 -1.28 -4.88 8.39
N MET A 70 -2.02 -4.12 7.59
CA MET A 70 -2.34 -2.72 7.83
C MET A 70 -3.21 -2.53 9.07
N ILE A 71 -4.30 -3.30 9.20
CA ILE A 71 -5.23 -3.20 10.34
C ILE A 71 -4.54 -3.65 11.64
N ASN A 72 -3.82 -4.77 11.61
CA ASN A 72 -3.21 -5.36 12.82
C ASN A 72 -1.81 -4.82 13.13
N ASN A 73 -1.37 -3.79 12.40
CA ASN A 73 -0.03 -3.22 12.50
C ASN A 73 1.12 -4.26 12.40
N ILE A 74 0.97 -5.27 11.54
CA ILE A 74 2.00 -6.30 11.36
C ILE A 74 3.12 -5.73 10.48
N ARG A 75 4.34 -5.68 11.01
CA ARG A 75 5.52 -5.06 10.36
C ARG A 75 6.71 -6.01 10.21
N THR A 76 6.50 -7.30 10.40
CA THR A 76 7.59 -8.27 10.30
C THR A 76 8.13 -8.31 8.87
N ASP A 77 9.45 -8.49 8.74
CA ASP A 77 10.09 -8.55 7.42
C ASP A 77 9.45 -9.62 6.53
N THR A 78 9.07 -10.78 7.10
CA THR A 78 8.40 -11.84 6.36
C THR A 78 7.10 -11.39 5.69
N VAL A 79 6.25 -10.65 6.41
CA VAL A 79 4.98 -10.15 5.85
C VAL A 79 5.26 -9.03 4.85
N MET A 80 6.22 -8.17 5.15
CA MET A 80 6.56 -7.05 4.28
C MET A 80 7.19 -7.50 2.97
N ASP A 81 8.04 -8.51 3.00
CA ASP A 81 8.63 -9.12 1.81
C ASP A 81 7.58 -9.83 0.96
N ALA A 82 6.57 -10.46 1.58
CA ALA A 82 5.45 -11.07 0.84
C ALA A 82 4.63 -10.00 0.09
N ILE A 83 4.31 -8.89 0.74
CA ILE A 83 3.61 -7.75 0.14
C ILE A 83 4.44 -7.14 -1.00
N LEU A 84 5.72 -6.86 -0.75
CA LEU A 84 6.62 -6.25 -1.75
C LEU A 84 6.83 -7.15 -2.96
N THR A 85 7.05 -8.44 -2.74
CA THR A 85 7.18 -9.44 -3.82
C THR A 85 5.93 -9.45 -4.70
N GLY A 86 4.76 -9.39 -4.06
CA GLY A 86 3.47 -9.27 -4.74
C GLY A 86 3.38 -8.01 -5.61
N LEU A 87 3.66 -6.84 -5.02
CA LEU A 87 3.60 -5.56 -5.72
C LEU A 87 4.60 -5.46 -6.88
N ILE A 88 5.79 -6.03 -6.74
CA ILE A 88 6.79 -6.08 -7.82
C ILE A 88 6.25 -6.87 -9.02
N ARG A 89 5.68 -8.06 -8.77
CA ARG A 89 5.05 -8.87 -9.83
C ARG A 89 3.85 -8.17 -10.46
N GLY A 90 3.04 -7.49 -9.64
CA GLY A 90 1.90 -6.71 -10.12
C GLY A 90 2.33 -5.52 -10.99
N LYS A 91 3.42 -4.83 -10.62
CA LYS A 91 4.04 -3.77 -11.45
C LYS A 91 4.47 -4.30 -12.81
N GLU A 92 5.21 -5.41 -12.84
CA GLU A 92 5.64 -6.05 -14.09
C GLU A 92 4.45 -6.41 -14.98
N THR A 93 3.41 -7.00 -14.39
CA THR A 93 2.17 -7.38 -15.10
C THR A 93 1.44 -6.16 -15.68
N TYR A 94 1.30 -5.10 -14.88
CA TYR A 94 0.64 -3.85 -15.29
C TYR A 94 1.42 -3.10 -16.39
N GLN A 95 2.75 -3.14 -16.36
CA GLN A 95 3.58 -2.54 -17.41
C GLN A 95 3.46 -3.30 -18.73
N ASN A 96 3.42 -4.64 -18.67
CA ASN A 96 3.29 -5.51 -19.84
C ASN A 96 1.89 -5.42 -20.50
N SER A 97 0.83 -5.13 -19.74
CA SER A 97 -0.54 -5.01 -20.28
C SER A 97 -0.83 -3.66 -20.96
N LYS A 98 0.08 -2.68 -20.83
CA LYS A 98 -0.03 -1.37 -21.49
C LYS A 98 0.68 -1.29 -22.84
N HIS A 99 1.32 -2.37 -23.28
CA HIS A 99 1.95 -2.52 -24.61
C HIS A 99 1.08 -3.41 -25.49
#